data_AF-A0A7C3TBN0-F1
#
_entry.id   AF-A0A7C3TBN0-F1
#
_cell.length_a   1.000
_cell.length_b   1.000
_cell.length_c   1.000
_cell.angle_alpha   90.00
_cell.angle_beta   90.00
_cell.angle_gamma   90.00
#
_symmetry.space_group_name_H-M   'P 1'
#
loop_
_entity.id
_entity.type
_entity.pdbx_description
1 polymer ?
#
loop_
_entity_poly.entity_id
_entity_poly.type
_entity_poly.pdbx_seq_one_letter_code
_entity_poly.pdbx_strand_id
1 'polypeptide(L)'
;MYFDGDADSNTPETTTTGILDGMVIAHIVGKGDRDLACLAKRYPILPEENVVLFGLNLASGYVDPPEVEFLRNSSIEQFSVKTIREIGVEAAARKAIRTLSSRAEFMFVHFDVDVIDSNEMPAADLPHKFGLSLNEVERALRVFMQSSNFLGIEVTEFNAEKDEGRQLAITLADLIVQT
;
A
#
# COMPACT_ATOMS: atom_id res chain seq x y z
N MET A 1 -1.73 3.12 7.00
CA MET A 1 -2.07 1.87 6.28
C MET A 1 -1.53 2.06 4.89
N TYR A 2 -0.57 1.25 4.49
CA TYR A 2 -0.02 1.26 3.14
C TYR A 2 -0.72 0.13 2.37
N PHE A 3 -1.72 0.49 1.56
CA PHE A 3 -2.55 -0.46 0.84
C PHE A 3 -2.05 -0.54 -0.61
N ASP A 4 -1.15 -1.49 -0.85
CA ASP A 4 -0.29 -1.53 -2.02
C ASP A 4 0.11 -2.97 -2.38
N GLY A 5 0.34 -3.23 -3.66
CA GLY A 5 0.89 -4.48 -4.17
C GLY A 5 2.41 -4.60 -3.94
N ASP A 6 3.13 -3.51 -3.91
CA ASP A 6 4.57 -3.43 -3.74
C ASP A 6 4.97 -3.06 -2.30
N ALA A 7 6.28 -3.08 -2.04
CA ALA A 7 6.84 -2.84 -0.71
C ALA A 7 7.36 -1.41 -0.51
N ASP A 8 7.72 -0.75 -1.62
CA ASP A 8 8.31 0.58 -1.76
C ASP A 8 9.40 0.90 -0.75
N SER A 9 10.20 -0.11 -0.44
CA SER A 9 11.19 -0.10 0.62
C SER A 9 12.62 -0.11 0.08
N ASN A 10 12.79 0.05 -1.24
CA ASN A 10 14.09 0.28 -1.83
C ASN A 10 14.68 1.60 -1.33
N THR A 11 16.02 1.67 -1.32
CA THR A 11 16.79 2.91 -1.16
C THR A 11 17.49 3.25 -2.48
N PRO A 12 18.09 4.45 -2.61
CA PRO A 12 18.92 4.77 -3.77
C PRO A 12 20.04 3.76 -4.05
N GLU A 13 20.52 3.07 -3.02
CA GLU A 13 21.58 2.05 -3.13
C GLU A 13 21.05 0.67 -3.53
N THR A 14 19.77 0.35 -3.28
CA THR A 14 19.21 -0.99 -3.52
C THR A 14 18.35 -1.07 -4.77
N THR A 15 17.74 0.04 -5.19
CA THR A 15 16.87 0.07 -6.37
C THR A 15 17.62 -0.37 -7.63
N THR A 16 16.93 -1.09 -8.52
CA THR A 16 17.44 -1.45 -9.85
C THR A 16 16.92 -0.53 -10.96
N THR A 17 15.88 0.27 -10.67
CA THR A 17 15.17 1.09 -11.64
C THR A 17 15.47 2.58 -11.49
N GLY A 18 15.82 3.03 -10.28
CA GLY A 18 15.94 4.45 -9.96
C GLY A 18 14.60 5.17 -9.87
N ILE A 19 13.47 4.45 -9.93
CA ILE A 19 12.12 5.02 -9.75
C ILE A 19 11.96 5.37 -8.27
N LEU A 20 11.70 6.65 -7.99
CA LEU A 20 11.61 7.18 -6.63
C LEU A 20 10.41 6.64 -5.86
N ASP A 21 9.32 6.36 -6.57
CA ASP A 21 8.06 5.87 -6.02
C ASP A 21 8.24 4.57 -5.22
N GLY A 22 9.01 3.62 -5.76
CA GLY A 22 9.40 2.37 -5.07
C GLY A 22 10.31 2.53 -3.84
N MET A 23 10.47 3.73 -3.29
CA MET A 23 11.29 4.02 -2.11
C MET A 23 10.52 4.72 -0.98
N VAL A 24 9.22 4.97 -1.14
CA VAL A 24 8.42 5.78 -0.21
C VAL A 24 8.50 5.27 1.23
N ILE A 25 8.34 3.96 1.46
CA ILE A 25 8.43 3.36 2.79
C ILE A 25 9.81 3.58 3.40
N ALA A 26 10.89 3.37 2.65
CA ALA A 26 12.25 3.57 3.16
C ALA A 26 12.45 5.03 3.62
N HIS A 27 11.96 6.01 2.87
CA HIS A 27 12.07 7.42 3.25
C HIS A 27 11.22 7.76 4.49
N ILE A 28 9.96 7.30 4.53
CA ILE A 28 9.05 7.58 5.64
C ILE A 28 9.60 7.05 6.97
N VAL A 29 10.24 5.87 6.96
CA VAL A 29 10.80 5.25 8.18
C VAL A 29 12.26 5.65 8.45
N GLY A 30 12.82 6.60 7.68
CA GLY A 30 14.15 7.18 7.93
C GLY A 30 15.33 6.29 7.52
N LYS A 31 15.13 5.41 6.54
CA LYS A 31 16.15 4.50 5.98
C LYS A 31 16.51 4.82 4.51
N GLY A 32 15.76 5.69 3.85
CA GLY A 32 16.04 6.15 2.48
C GLY A 32 17.04 7.31 2.42
N ASP A 33 17.00 8.07 1.32
CA ASP A 33 17.80 9.28 1.17
C ASP A 33 17.52 10.29 2.29
N ARG A 34 18.58 10.95 2.77
CA ARG A 34 18.50 11.82 3.95
C ARG A 34 17.67 13.07 3.71
N ASP A 35 17.78 13.69 2.54
CA ASP A 35 17.09 14.94 2.24
C ASP A 35 15.59 14.70 2.14
N LEU A 36 15.20 13.57 1.54
CA LEU A 36 13.80 13.13 1.45
C LEU A 36 13.24 12.64 2.79
N ALA A 37 14.00 11.84 3.54
CA ALA A 37 13.59 11.33 4.84
C ALA A 37 13.41 12.44 5.91
N CYS A 38 13.99 13.63 5.67
CA CYS A 38 13.89 14.79 6.55
C CYS A 38 12.91 15.87 6.06
N LEU A 39 12.06 15.58 5.07
CA LEU A 39 11.08 16.56 4.54
C LEU A 39 10.04 17.01 5.57
N ALA A 40 9.67 16.13 6.50
CA ALA A 40 8.74 16.46 7.57
C ALA A 40 9.46 17.11 8.77
N LYS A 41 8.69 17.76 9.64
CA LYS A 41 9.20 18.34 10.90
C LYS A 41 9.71 17.30 11.92
N ARG A 42 9.54 16.02 11.62
CA ARG A 42 9.85 14.88 12.49
C ARG A 42 10.72 13.89 11.71
N TYR A 43 11.70 13.30 12.40
CA TYR A 43 12.56 12.24 11.87
C TYR A 43 12.63 11.03 12.84
N PRO A 44 12.44 9.79 12.36
CA PRO A 44 11.83 9.48 11.05
C PRO A 44 10.42 10.07 10.97
N ILE A 45 9.88 10.22 9.75
CA ILE A 45 8.54 10.79 9.54
C ILE A 45 7.51 9.95 10.31
N LEU A 46 7.61 8.62 10.17
CA LEU A 46 6.90 7.65 11.00
C LEU A 46 7.86 6.59 11.55
N PRO A 47 7.64 6.11 12.79
CA PRO A 47 8.30 4.90 13.24
C PRO A 47 7.74 3.69 12.46
N GLU A 48 8.57 2.69 12.21
CA GLU A 48 8.20 1.48 11.44
C GLU A 48 6.97 0.78 11.99
N GLU A 49 6.84 0.68 13.31
CA GLU A 49 5.71 0.02 13.96
C GLU A 49 4.37 0.75 13.71
N ASN A 50 4.39 2.00 13.22
CA ASN A 50 3.19 2.74 12.83
C ASN A 50 2.84 2.56 11.35
N VAL A 51 3.55 1.67 10.64
CA VAL A 51 3.28 1.30 9.26
C VAL A 51 2.78 -0.15 9.22
N VAL A 52 1.77 -0.38 8.39
CA VAL A 52 1.30 -1.72 8.05
C VAL A 52 1.19 -1.77 6.54
N LEU A 53 1.87 -2.73 5.92
CA LEU A 53 1.69 -3.05 4.51
C LEU A 53 0.51 -4.01 4.38
N PHE A 54 -0.42 -3.70 3.50
CA PHE A 54 -1.62 -4.47 3.26
C PHE A 54 -1.81 -4.65 1.77
N GLY A 55 -1.87 -5.89 1.29
CA GLY A 55 -1.94 -6.18 -0.15
C GLY A 55 -0.61 -6.61 -0.77
N LEU A 56 0.49 -6.63 -0.01
CA LEU A 56 1.82 -6.97 -0.49
C LEU A 56 1.80 -8.26 -1.35
N ASN A 57 2.18 -8.12 -2.60
CA ASN A 57 2.10 -9.15 -3.63
C ASN A 57 3.48 -9.70 -3.95
N LEU A 58 3.99 -10.56 -3.05
CA LEU A 58 5.27 -11.27 -3.26
C LEU A 58 5.28 -12.17 -4.52
N ALA A 59 4.12 -12.42 -5.14
CA ALA A 59 3.99 -13.19 -6.37
C ALA A 59 4.00 -12.32 -7.65
N SER A 60 4.03 -10.99 -7.52
CA SER A 60 4.06 -10.06 -8.65
C SER A 60 5.35 -10.17 -9.45
N GLY A 61 6.46 -10.49 -8.78
CA GLY A 61 7.82 -10.44 -9.32
C GLY A 61 8.45 -9.05 -9.27
N TYR A 62 7.82 -8.07 -8.61
CA TYR A 62 8.27 -6.68 -8.50
C TYR A 62 8.77 -6.29 -7.11
N VAL A 63 8.62 -7.18 -6.10
CA VAL A 63 9.27 -6.99 -4.80
C VAL A 63 10.71 -7.48 -4.87
N ASP A 64 11.68 -6.56 -4.80
CA ASP A 64 13.09 -6.87 -4.99
C ASP A 64 13.67 -7.65 -3.78
N PRO A 65 14.70 -8.50 -3.96
CA PRO A 65 15.32 -9.22 -2.85
C PRO A 65 15.80 -8.35 -1.68
N PRO A 66 16.40 -7.16 -1.88
CA PRO A 66 16.74 -6.24 -0.79
C PRO A 66 15.52 -5.75 0.01
N GLU A 67 14.37 -5.57 -0.63
CA GLU A 67 13.13 -5.17 0.04
C GLU A 67 12.59 -6.28 0.93
N VAL A 68 12.65 -7.54 0.45
CA VAL A 68 12.31 -8.70 1.29
C VAL A 68 13.21 -8.76 2.53
N GLU A 69 14.50 -8.50 2.37
CA GLU A 69 15.45 -8.46 3.50
C GLU A 69 15.18 -7.29 4.44
N PHE A 70 14.87 -6.11 3.89
CA PHE A 70 14.45 -4.93 4.66
C PHE A 70 13.24 -5.26 5.53
N LEU A 71 12.19 -5.79 4.92
CA LEU A 71 10.92 -6.10 5.57
C LEU A 71 11.10 -7.17 6.64
N ARG A 72 11.93 -8.19 6.39
CA ARG A 72 12.26 -9.25 7.36
C ARG A 72 12.94 -8.71 8.63
N ASN A 73 13.74 -7.65 8.50
CA ASN A 73 14.46 -7.02 9.62
C ASN A 73 13.73 -5.78 10.19
N SER A 74 12.55 -5.45 9.66
CA SER A 74 11.74 -4.32 10.10
C SER A 74 10.71 -4.74 11.16
N SER A 75 10.13 -3.76 11.84
CA SER A 75 8.95 -3.94 12.69
C SER A 75 7.62 -3.66 11.97
N ILE A 76 7.67 -3.50 10.64
CA ILE A 76 6.50 -3.24 9.79
C ILE A 76 5.70 -4.54 9.65
N GLU A 77 4.43 -4.49 10.08
CA GLU A 77 3.51 -5.62 9.93
C GLU A 77 3.08 -5.73 8.46
N GLN A 78 3.06 -6.96 7.94
CA GLN A 78 2.78 -7.24 6.53
C GLN A 78 1.58 -8.17 6.38
N PHE A 79 0.63 -7.77 5.56
CA PHE A 79 -0.50 -8.58 5.13
C PHE A 79 -0.38 -8.84 3.64
N SER A 80 0.31 -9.92 3.28
CA SER A 80 0.43 -10.31 1.88
C SER A 80 -0.92 -10.71 1.28
N VAL A 81 -1.07 -10.64 -0.05
CA VAL A 81 -2.26 -11.18 -0.77
C VAL A 81 -2.60 -12.59 -0.31
N LYS A 82 -1.59 -13.45 -0.17
CA LYS A 82 -1.75 -14.83 0.31
C LYS A 82 -2.35 -14.87 1.71
N THR A 83 -1.77 -14.13 2.65
CA THR A 83 -2.24 -14.06 4.03
C THR A 83 -3.66 -13.50 4.12
N ILE A 84 -3.96 -12.45 3.35
CA ILE A 84 -5.29 -11.83 3.26
C ILE A 84 -6.34 -12.85 2.83
N ARG A 85 -6.05 -13.64 1.78
CA ARG A 85 -6.96 -14.66 1.27
C ARG A 85 -7.14 -15.84 2.24
N GLU A 86 -6.07 -16.27 2.91
CA GLU A 86 -6.12 -17.35 3.90
C GLU A 86 -7.03 -17.03 5.09
N ILE A 87 -7.01 -15.78 5.58
CA ILE A 87 -7.80 -15.37 6.75
C ILE A 87 -9.11 -14.65 6.40
N GLY A 88 -9.29 -14.26 5.14
CA GLY A 88 -10.40 -13.47 4.64
C GLY A 88 -10.15 -11.96 4.76
N VAL A 89 -10.45 -11.22 3.69
CA VAL A 89 -10.04 -9.82 3.51
C VAL A 89 -10.49 -8.88 4.62
N GLU A 90 -11.75 -8.97 5.06
CA GLU A 90 -12.23 -8.12 6.14
C GLU A 90 -11.63 -8.47 7.51
N ALA A 91 -11.34 -9.76 7.74
CA ALA A 91 -10.69 -10.19 8.98
C ALA A 91 -9.24 -9.71 9.02
N ALA A 92 -8.55 -9.77 7.88
CA ALA A 92 -7.23 -9.18 7.69
C ALA A 92 -7.27 -7.67 7.94
N ALA A 93 -8.18 -6.95 7.30
CA ALA A 93 -8.34 -5.50 7.46
C ALA A 93 -8.60 -5.11 8.93
N ARG A 94 -9.50 -5.81 9.62
CA ARG A 94 -9.76 -5.61 11.06
C ARG A 94 -8.53 -5.90 11.91
N LYS A 95 -7.70 -6.88 11.56
CA LYS A 95 -6.45 -7.17 12.27
C LYS A 95 -5.41 -6.07 12.04
N ALA A 96 -5.27 -5.60 10.80
CA ALA A 96 -4.37 -4.51 10.44
C ALA A 96 -4.72 -3.20 11.17
N ILE A 97 -6.02 -2.85 11.25
CA ILE A 97 -6.50 -1.71 12.06
C ILE A 97 -6.09 -1.88 13.52
N ARG A 98 -6.37 -3.04 14.13
CA ARG A 98 -6.02 -3.28 15.55
C ARG A 98 -4.52 -3.12 15.83
N THR A 99 -3.67 -3.55 14.89
CA THR A 99 -2.21 -3.35 15.00
C THR A 99 -1.90 -1.85 15.09
N LEU A 100 -2.44 -1.03 14.19
CA LEU A 100 -2.23 0.42 14.18
C LEU A 100 -2.87 1.14 15.38
N SER A 101 -4.12 0.82 15.73
CA SER A 101 -4.84 1.49 16.83
C SER A 101 -4.20 1.29 18.20
N SER A 102 -3.35 0.28 18.36
CA SER A 102 -2.57 0.08 19.60
C SER A 102 -1.37 1.04 19.72
N ARG A 103 -1.00 1.73 18.63
CA ARG A 103 0.24 2.52 18.50
C ARG A 103 0.00 3.96 18.03
N ALA A 104 -1.12 4.21 17.35
CA ALA A 104 -1.48 5.51 16.79
C ALA A 104 -2.96 5.84 17.02
N GLU A 105 -3.24 7.12 17.31
CA GLU A 105 -4.59 7.64 17.52
C GLU A 105 -5.40 7.65 16.21
N PHE A 106 -4.74 7.95 15.10
CA PHE A 106 -5.36 8.09 13.78
C PHE A 106 -4.68 7.20 12.75
N MET A 107 -5.46 6.76 11.78
CA MET A 107 -5.06 5.95 10.64
C MET A 107 -5.32 6.74 9.35
N PHE A 108 -4.26 6.94 8.57
CA PHE A 108 -4.34 7.40 7.19
C PHE A 108 -4.14 6.21 6.24
N VAL A 109 -4.89 6.17 5.14
CA VAL A 109 -4.81 5.11 4.12
C VAL A 109 -4.11 5.68 2.89
N HIS A 110 -2.95 5.14 2.57
CA HIS A 110 -2.34 5.26 1.26
C HIS A 110 -2.90 4.10 0.42
N PHE A 111 -3.61 4.40 -0.66
CA PHE A 111 -4.20 3.39 -1.52
C PHE A 111 -3.62 3.48 -2.92
N ASP A 112 -2.73 2.53 -3.21
CA ASP A 112 -2.24 2.32 -4.55
C ASP A 112 -3.20 1.42 -5.34
N VAL A 113 -3.53 1.84 -6.56
CA VAL A 113 -4.47 1.09 -7.40
C VAL A 113 -3.88 -0.21 -7.93
N ASP A 114 -2.55 -0.35 -7.96
CA ASP A 114 -1.86 -1.53 -8.48
C ASP A 114 -1.93 -2.76 -7.56
N VAL A 115 -2.40 -2.57 -6.32
CA VAL A 115 -2.77 -3.66 -5.41
C VAL A 115 -3.92 -4.49 -5.98
N ILE A 116 -4.74 -3.89 -6.85
CA ILE A 116 -5.79 -4.57 -7.59
C ILE A 116 -5.16 -5.38 -8.72
N ASP A 117 -5.61 -6.61 -8.90
CA ASP A 117 -5.18 -7.47 -10.00
C ASP A 117 -5.37 -6.75 -11.35
N SER A 118 -4.31 -6.69 -12.15
CA SER A 118 -4.26 -6.04 -13.47
C SER A 118 -5.31 -6.53 -14.47
N ASN A 119 -5.95 -7.69 -14.27
CA ASN A 119 -7.08 -8.10 -15.09
C ASN A 119 -8.35 -7.26 -14.81
N GLU A 120 -8.45 -6.66 -13.63
CA GLU A 120 -9.57 -5.80 -13.21
C GLU A 120 -9.18 -4.30 -13.22
N MET A 121 -7.93 -3.96 -12.88
CA MET A 121 -7.42 -2.58 -12.92
C MET A 121 -6.08 -2.48 -13.69
N PRO A 122 -6.09 -2.51 -15.03
CA PRO A 122 -4.88 -2.35 -15.83
C PRO A 122 -4.37 -0.89 -15.92
N ALA A 123 -5.13 0.08 -15.40
CA ALA A 123 -4.84 1.51 -15.49
C ALA A 123 -3.92 2.02 -14.37
N ALA A 124 -2.78 1.35 -14.19
CA ALA A 124 -1.66 1.80 -13.36
C ALA A 124 -0.39 1.88 -14.21
N ASP A 125 0.66 2.59 -13.78
CA ASP A 125 1.91 2.64 -14.54
C ASP A 125 2.63 1.29 -14.56
N LEU A 126 2.64 0.57 -13.45
CA LEU A 126 3.20 -0.78 -13.31
C LEU A 126 2.15 -1.78 -12.79
N PRO A 127 1.14 -2.18 -13.57
CA PRO A 127 0.07 -3.04 -13.06
C PRO A 127 0.53 -4.49 -12.85
N HIS A 128 0.18 -5.10 -11.72
CA HIS A 128 0.62 -6.46 -11.36
C HIS A 128 -0.45 -7.52 -11.56
N LYS A 129 -0.04 -8.76 -11.86
CA LYS A 129 -0.93 -9.92 -11.79
C LYS A 129 -0.97 -10.51 -10.39
N PHE A 130 -2.04 -11.25 -10.11
CA PHE A 130 -2.28 -11.99 -8.87
C PHE A 130 -2.48 -11.08 -7.64
N GLY A 131 -2.81 -9.81 -7.87
CA GLY A 131 -3.24 -8.87 -6.84
C GLY A 131 -4.60 -9.23 -6.23
N LEU A 132 -5.16 -8.33 -5.44
CA LEU A 132 -6.52 -8.47 -4.91
C LEU A 132 -7.56 -8.20 -6.00
N SER A 133 -8.69 -8.88 -5.97
CA SER A 133 -9.84 -8.49 -6.80
C SER A 133 -10.40 -7.14 -6.35
N LEU A 134 -11.10 -6.44 -7.25
CA LEU A 134 -11.78 -5.19 -6.94
C LEU A 134 -12.75 -5.35 -5.76
N ASN A 135 -13.44 -6.49 -5.68
CA ASN A 135 -14.32 -6.80 -4.55
C ASN A 135 -13.58 -7.00 -3.23
N GLU A 136 -12.40 -7.64 -3.24
CA GLU A 136 -11.56 -7.74 -2.05
C GLU A 136 -11.13 -6.36 -1.57
N VAL A 137 -10.69 -5.49 -2.49
CA VAL A 137 -10.29 -4.10 -2.18
C VAL A 137 -11.45 -3.27 -1.64
N GLU A 138 -12.62 -3.31 -2.27
CA GLU A 138 -13.83 -2.62 -1.79
C GLU A 138 -14.16 -3.03 -0.35
N ARG A 139 -14.11 -4.33 -0.04
CA ARG A 139 -14.41 -4.84 1.31
C ARG A 139 -13.34 -4.43 2.33
N ALA A 140 -12.07 -4.35 1.94
CA ALA A 140 -11.00 -3.86 2.80
C ALA A 140 -11.18 -2.35 3.10
N LEU A 141 -11.38 -1.54 2.06
CA LEU A 141 -11.59 -0.09 2.19
C LEU A 141 -12.81 0.23 3.05
N ARG A 142 -13.93 -0.46 2.86
CA ARG A 142 -15.12 -0.34 3.71
C ARG A 142 -14.78 -0.52 5.19
N VAL A 143 -13.98 -1.54 5.51
CA VAL A 143 -13.53 -1.78 6.89
C VAL A 143 -12.59 -0.68 7.39
N PHE A 144 -11.67 -0.19 6.56
CA PHE A 144 -10.74 0.88 6.92
C PHE A 144 -11.46 2.21 7.17
N MET A 145 -12.34 2.62 6.25
CA MET A 145 -13.03 3.91 6.27
C MET A 145 -14.12 4.00 7.33
N GLN A 146 -14.72 2.87 7.73
CA GLN A 146 -15.68 2.81 8.83
C GLN A 146 -15.03 2.71 10.21
N SER A 147 -13.70 2.60 10.29
CA SER A 147 -12.98 2.57 11.56
C SER A 147 -13.07 3.92 12.27
N SER A 148 -13.23 3.90 13.60
CA SER A 148 -13.35 5.12 14.40
C SER A 148 -12.08 5.99 14.41
N ASN A 149 -10.93 5.42 14.03
CA ASN A 149 -9.66 6.13 13.92
C ASN A 149 -9.29 6.52 12.48
N PHE A 150 -10.17 6.32 11.50
CA PHE A 150 -9.91 6.74 10.13
C PHE A 150 -9.81 8.27 10.03
N LEU A 151 -8.72 8.76 9.45
CA LEU A 151 -8.46 10.19 9.27
C LEU A 151 -8.65 10.66 7.83
N GLY A 152 -8.29 9.81 6.87
CA GLY A 152 -8.31 10.16 5.46
C GLY A 152 -7.67 9.09 4.60
N ILE A 153 -7.81 9.27 3.29
CA ILE A 153 -7.28 8.41 2.24
C ILE A 153 -6.64 9.28 1.15
N GLU A 154 -5.54 8.81 0.61
CA GLU A 154 -5.03 9.23 -0.69
C GLU A 154 -5.08 8.06 -1.67
N VAL A 155 -5.24 8.38 -2.95
CA VAL A 155 -5.35 7.39 -4.04
C VAL A 155 -4.27 7.72 -5.06
N THR A 156 -3.41 6.74 -5.36
CA THR A 156 -2.19 6.92 -6.17
C THR A 156 -2.18 6.05 -7.42
N GLU A 157 -1.18 6.26 -8.27
CA GLU A 157 -0.81 5.46 -9.44
C GLU A 157 -1.86 5.18 -10.53
N PHE A 158 -3.06 5.76 -10.44
CA PHE A 158 -4.03 5.68 -11.54
C PHE A 158 -3.51 6.41 -12.79
N ASN A 159 -3.25 5.67 -13.86
CA ASN A 159 -2.84 6.21 -15.15
C ASN A 159 -4.04 6.32 -16.11
N ALA A 160 -4.54 7.55 -16.28
CA ALA A 160 -5.65 7.86 -17.17
C ALA A 160 -5.37 7.63 -18.67
N GLU A 161 -4.10 7.62 -19.09
CA GLU A 161 -3.73 7.28 -20.49
C GLU A 161 -4.00 5.81 -20.80
N LYS A 162 -4.03 4.94 -19.77
CA LYS A 162 -4.37 3.52 -19.88
C LYS A 162 -5.87 3.22 -19.70
N ASP A 163 -6.71 4.25 -19.58
CA ASP A 163 -8.17 4.16 -19.47
C ASP A 163 -8.88 5.04 -20.52
N GLU A 164 -8.64 4.76 -21.81
CA GLU A 164 -9.23 5.54 -22.92
C GLU A 164 -10.76 5.69 -22.82
N GLY A 165 -11.44 4.66 -22.30
CA GLY A 165 -12.89 4.62 -22.11
C GLY A 165 -13.40 5.32 -20.85
N ARG A 166 -12.50 5.74 -19.95
CA ARG A 166 -12.79 6.33 -18.62
C ARG A 166 -13.61 5.42 -17.69
N GLN A 167 -13.71 4.14 -18.01
CA GLN A 167 -14.56 3.22 -17.25
C GLN A 167 -13.87 2.81 -15.95
N LEU A 168 -12.54 2.69 -15.96
CA LEU A 168 -11.78 2.33 -14.76
C LEU A 168 -11.72 3.50 -13.78
N ALA A 169 -11.63 4.74 -14.26
CA ALA A 169 -11.73 5.94 -13.43
C ALA A 169 -13.09 6.03 -12.72
N ILE A 170 -14.19 5.76 -13.43
CA ILE A 170 -15.53 5.69 -12.84
C ILE A 170 -15.61 4.56 -11.81
N THR A 171 -15.09 3.38 -12.16
CA THR A 171 -15.09 2.20 -11.28
C THR A 171 -14.32 2.49 -9.98
N LEU A 172 -13.15 3.13 -10.08
CA LEU A 172 -12.34 3.54 -8.93
C LEU A 172 -13.07 4.58 -8.06
N ALA A 173 -13.66 5.59 -8.69
CA ALA A 173 -14.44 6.61 -7.98
C ALA A 173 -15.65 6.01 -7.26
N ASP A 174 -16.41 5.13 -7.92
CA ASP A 174 -17.55 4.43 -7.34
C ASP A 174 -17.13 3.54 -6.17
N LEU A 175 -16.02 2.81 -6.31
CA LEU A 175 -15.44 2.00 -5.24
C LEU A 175 -15.14 2.83 -3.98
N ILE A 176 -14.59 4.04 -4.12
CA ILE A 176 -14.27 4.93 -2.98
C ILE A 176 -15.53 5.57 -2.37
N VAL A 177 -16.49 5.98 -3.21
CA VAL A 177 -17.72 6.65 -2.73
C VAL A 177 -18.66 5.68 -2.03
N GLN A 178 -18.66 4.41 -2.43
CA GLN A 178 -19.56 3.39 -1.89
C GLN A 178 -19.04 2.70 -0.61
N THR A 179 -17.77 2.90 -0.24
CA THR A 179 -17.13 2.27 0.93
C THR A 179 -17.50 2.90 2.27
#